data_AF-A0A7X5WPQ7-F1
#
_entry.id   AF-A0A7X5WPQ7-F1
#
_cell.length_a   1.000
_cell.length_b   1.000
_cell.length_c   1.000
_cell.angle_alpha   90.00
_cell.angle_beta   90.00
_cell.angle_gamma   90.00
#
_symmetry.space_group_name_H-M   'P 1'
#
loop_
_entity.id
_entity.type
_entity.pdbx_description
1 polymer ?
#
loop_
_entity_poly.entity_id
_entity_poly.type
_entity_poly.pdbx_seq_one_letter_code
_entity_poly.pdbx_strand_id
1 'polypeptide(L)'
;RQAAIRGGVPAEVPAVTVNKVCGSGLKAVMLAAQAIRAGDAEVVVAGGMESMSNAPYYLFGHRDGVKFGDRTLVDGLIHDGL
;
A
#
# COMPACT_ATOMS: atom_id res chain seq x y z
N ARG A 1 8.49 1.27 1.06
CA ARG A 1 9.80 1.99 0.98
C ARG A 1 9.73 3.47 1.38
N GLN A 2 8.76 4.27 0.87
CA GLN A 2 8.70 5.72 1.15
C GLN A 2 8.69 6.06 2.66
N ALA A 3 7.88 5.35 3.47
CA ALA A 3 7.84 5.54 4.92
C ALA A 3 9.19 5.25 5.60
N ALA A 4 9.88 4.18 5.19
CA ALA A 4 11.18 3.80 5.75
C ALA A 4 12.25 4.87 5.49
N ILE A 5 12.37 5.34 4.23
CA ILE A 5 13.32 6.41 3.88
C ILE A 5 13.02 7.68 4.68
N ARG A 6 11.75 8.11 4.73
CA ARG A 6 11.35 9.31 5.48
C ARG A 6 11.51 9.14 7.00
N GLY A 7 11.48 7.90 7.50
CA GLY A 7 11.73 7.55 8.89
C GLY A 7 13.21 7.38 9.24
N GLY A 8 14.14 7.65 8.31
CA GLY A 8 15.59 7.58 8.55
C GLY A 8 16.20 6.18 8.43
N VAL A 9 15.48 5.21 7.88
CA VAL A 9 16.03 3.88 7.60
C VAL A 9 16.96 3.95 6.38
N PRO A 10 18.17 3.36 6.42
CA PRO A 10 19.09 3.34 5.28
C PRO A 10 18.48 2.77 4.00
N ALA A 11 18.91 3.28 2.85
CA ALA A 11 18.30 2.97 1.55
C ALA A 11 18.56 1.54 1.06
N GLU A 12 19.60 0.89 1.58
CA GLU A 12 19.92 -0.52 1.37
C GLU A 12 18.94 -1.48 2.08
N VAL A 13 18.21 -1.02 3.11
CA VAL A 13 17.23 -1.86 3.80
C VAL A 13 16.01 -2.06 2.89
N PRO A 14 15.64 -3.31 2.56
CA PRO A 14 14.52 -3.59 1.69
C PRO A 14 13.18 -3.27 2.37
N ALA A 15 12.17 -2.97 1.57
CA ALA A 15 10.83 -2.73 2.07
C ALA A 15 9.77 -3.14 1.03
N VAL A 16 8.71 -3.79 1.48
CA VAL A 16 7.55 -4.19 0.66
C VAL A 16 6.27 -3.59 1.24
N THR A 17 5.32 -3.24 0.38
CA THR A 17 3.97 -2.80 0.79
C THR A 17 3.03 -4.00 0.67
N VAL A 18 2.23 -4.24 1.71
CA VAL A 18 1.28 -5.36 1.77
C VAL A 18 -0.14 -4.79 1.71
N ASN A 19 -0.97 -5.30 0.80
CA ASN A 19 -2.40 -5.02 0.78
C ASN A 19 -3.20 -6.30 1.04
N LYS A 20 -3.94 -6.29 2.14
CA LYS A 20 -4.96 -7.26 2.52
C LYS A 20 -6.13 -6.54 3.21
N VAL A 21 -6.56 -5.40 2.68
CA VAL A 21 -7.60 -4.52 3.24
C VAL A 21 -7.32 -4.25 4.73
N CYS A 22 -8.31 -4.34 5.62
CA CYS A 22 -8.15 -4.14 7.07
C CYS A 22 -7.12 -5.09 7.71
N GLY A 23 -6.87 -6.25 7.09
CA GLY A 23 -5.89 -7.23 7.56
C GLY A 23 -4.44 -6.92 7.18
N SER A 24 -4.16 -5.83 6.44
CA SER A 24 -2.82 -5.53 5.91
C SER A 24 -1.75 -5.43 6.99
N GLY A 25 -2.03 -4.68 8.06
CA GLY A 25 -1.06 -4.45 9.15
C GLY A 25 -0.69 -5.74 9.87
N LEU A 26 -1.70 -6.56 10.22
CA LEU A 26 -1.44 -7.86 10.85
C LEU A 26 -0.77 -8.85 9.89
N LYS A 27 -1.13 -8.83 8.60
CA LYS A 27 -0.47 -9.66 7.59
C LYS A 27 1.02 -9.32 7.46
N ALA A 28 1.40 -8.04 7.56
CA ALA A 28 2.81 -7.64 7.58
C ALA A 28 3.55 -8.25 8.78
N VAL A 29 2.95 -8.26 9.97
CA VAL A 29 3.53 -8.91 11.16
C VAL A 29 3.67 -10.41 10.98
N MET A 30 2.66 -11.08 10.39
CA MET A 30 2.75 -12.51 10.07
C MET A 30 3.90 -12.82 9.10
N LEU A 31 4.09 -11.99 8.07
CA LEU A 31 5.19 -12.14 7.11
C LEU A 31 6.56 -11.93 7.78
N ALA A 32 6.68 -10.93 8.66
CA ALA A 32 7.90 -10.70 9.44
C ALA A 32 8.25 -11.91 10.33
N ALA A 33 7.26 -12.46 11.03
CA ALA A 33 7.44 -13.67 11.83
C ALA A 33 7.83 -14.88 10.98
N GLN A 34 7.27 -15.02 9.77
CA GLN A 34 7.66 -16.08 8.83
C GLN A 34 9.11 -15.93 8.36
N ALA A 35 9.54 -14.73 7.97
CA ALA A 35 10.90 -14.46 7.53
C ALA A 35 11.94 -14.74 8.64
N ILE A 36 11.65 -14.31 9.87
CA ILE A 36 12.53 -14.58 11.01
C ILE A 36 12.62 -16.07 11.30
N ARG A 37 11.48 -16.80 11.29
CA ARG A 37 11.47 -18.25 11.50
C ARG A 37 12.17 -19.03 10.38
N ALA A 38 12.15 -18.51 9.15
CA ALA A 38 12.84 -19.10 8.01
C ALA A 38 14.35 -18.84 8.03
N GLY A 39 14.83 -17.90 8.84
CA GLY A 39 16.22 -17.46 8.86
C GLY A 39 16.55 -16.42 7.77
N ASP A 40 15.53 -15.87 7.10
CA ASP A 40 15.71 -14.88 6.03
C ASP A 40 15.97 -13.45 6.57
N ALA A 41 15.61 -13.20 7.83
CA ALA A 41 15.80 -11.91 8.48
C ALA A 41 15.99 -12.08 9.99
N GLU A 42 16.75 -11.17 10.62
CA GLU A 42 16.93 -11.14 12.07
C GLU A 42 16.01 -10.12 12.76
N VAL A 43 15.82 -8.97 12.11
CA VAL A 43 14.99 -7.87 12.61
C VAL A 43 14.17 -7.30 11.46
N VAL A 44 12.87 -7.11 11.69
CA VAL A 44 11.93 -6.56 10.70
C VAL A 44 10.99 -5.57 11.38
N VAL A 45 10.83 -4.39 10.79
CA VAL A 45 9.76 -3.45 11.17
C VAL A 45 8.50 -3.82 10.39
N ALA A 46 7.40 -4.10 11.09
CA ALA A 46 6.14 -4.52 10.49
C ALA A 46 4.95 -3.76 11.08
N GLY A 47 3.92 -3.53 10.26
CA GLY A 47 2.72 -2.80 10.64
C GLY A 47 1.95 -2.31 9.41
N GLY A 48 1.15 -1.27 9.59
CA GLY A 48 0.40 -0.61 8.52
C GLY A 48 0.20 0.87 8.80
N MET A 49 -0.06 1.63 7.75
CA MET A 49 -0.42 3.05 7.80
C MET A 49 -1.46 3.31 6.71
N GLU A 50 -2.35 4.27 6.92
CA GLU A 50 -3.41 4.62 5.97
C GLU A 50 -3.81 6.10 6.12
N SER A 51 -4.36 6.71 5.08
CA SER A 51 -4.96 8.04 5.12
C SER A 51 -6.20 8.11 4.25
N MET A 52 -7.34 7.65 4.79
CA MET A 52 -8.64 7.65 4.10
C MET A 52 -9.06 9.05 3.63
N SER A 53 -8.80 10.10 4.41
CA SER A 53 -9.11 11.49 4.02
C SER A 53 -8.35 11.99 2.79
N ASN A 54 -7.24 11.35 2.42
CA ASN A 54 -6.41 11.72 1.27
C ASN A 54 -6.60 10.80 0.06
N ALA A 55 -7.58 9.88 0.11
CA ALA A 55 -7.87 9.01 -1.03
C ALA A 55 -8.33 9.83 -2.25
N PRO A 56 -7.74 9.63 -3.44
CA PRO A 56 -8.10 10.38 -4.63
C PRO A 56 -9.38 9.86 -5.29
N TYR A 57 -9.93 10.65 -6.20
CA TYR A 57 -10.90 10.17 -7.18
C TYR A 57 -10.18 9.66 -8.44
N TYR A 58 -10.72 8.62 -9.05
CA TYR A 58 -10.23 8.02 -10.29
C TYR A 58 -11.07 8.43 -11.50
N LEU A 59 -10.39 8.71 -12.61
CA LEU A 59 -11.03 8.91 -13.92
C LEU A 59 -10.55 7.83 -14.89
N PHE A 60 -11.24 6.69 -14.88
CA PHE A 60 -10.85 5.53 -15.68
C PHE A 60 -10.95 5.80 -17.19
N GLY A 61 -10.05 5.19 -17.97
CA GLY A 61 -10.00 5.29 -19.43
C GLY A 61 -9.37 6.58 -19.97
N HIS A 62 -9.00 7.53 -19.11
CA HIS A 62 -8.47 8.82 -19.56
C HIS A 62 -7.02 8.74 -20.09
N ARG A 63 -6.24 7.73 -19.67
CA ARG A 63 -4.87 7.51 -20.18
C ARG A 63 -4.85 7.21 -21.68
N ASP A 64 -5.86 6.49 -22.18
CA ASP A 64 -5.96 6.07 -23.58
C ASP A 64 -6.78 7.05 -24.44
N GLY A 65 -7.31 8.10 -23.81
CA GLY A 65 -8.20 9.08 -24.42
C GLY A 65 -9.67 8.67 -24.39
N VAL A 66 -10.54 9.65 -24.13
CA VAL A 66 -12.00 9.48 -24.18
C VAL A 66 -12.52 10.19 -25.42
N LYS A 67 -13.19 9.47 -26.32
CA LYS A 67 -13.66 10.04 -27.59
C LYS A 67 -14.86 10.99 -27.40
N PHE A 68 -15.96 10.48 -26.87
CA PHE A 68 -17.20 11.25 -26.63
C PHE A 68 -17.99 10.63 -25.46
N GLY A 69 -18.77 11.44 -24.74
CA GLY A 69 -19.67 11.02 -23.65
C GLY A 69 -19.16 11.30 -22.24
N ASP A 70 -20.09 11.26 -21.29
CA ASP A 70 -19.83 11.55 -19.87
C ASP A 70 -18.95 10.48 -19.22
N ARG A 71 -18.20 10.89 -18.19
CA ARG A 71 -17.39 10.00 -17.36
C ARG A 71 -17.62 10.28 -15.88
N THR A 72 -17.74 9.21 -15.12
CA THR A 72 -17.88 9.29 -13.67
C THR A 72 -16.50 9.41 -13.02
N LEU A 73 -16.36 10.37 -12.12
CA LEU A 73 -15.28 10.38 -11.15
C LEU A 73 -15.61 9.35 -10.07
N VAL A 74 -14.78 8.32 -9.97
CA VAL A 74 -14.99 7.21 -9.03
C VAL A 74 -14.23 7.51 -7.74
N ASP A 75 -14.91 7.44 -6.60
CA ASP A 75 -14.29 7.59 -5.29
C ASP A 75 -13.32 6.41 -5.04
N GLY A 76 -12.02 6.70 -4.92
CA GLY A 76 -10.99 5.68 -4.75
C GLY A 76 -11.03 4.98 -3.39
N LEU A 77 -11.53 5.65 -2.34
CA LEU A 77 -11.69 5.04 -1.02
C LEU A 77 -12.72 3.93 -1.07
N ILE A 78 -13.88 4.21 -1.68
CA ILE A 78 -14.94 3.22 -1.84
C ILE A 78 -14.48 2.12 -2.78
N HIS A 79 -13.90 2.48 -3.93
CA HIS A 79 -13.52 1.50 -4.95
C HIS A 79 -12.44 0.50 -4.48
N ASP A 80 -11.42 0.96 -3.74
CA ASP A 80 -10.28 0.12 -3.36
C ASP A 80 -10.37 -0.45 -1.93
N GLY A 81 -11.20 0.15 -1.06
CA GLY A 81 -11.13 -0.06 0.38
C GLY A 81 -12.40 -0.60 1.05
N LEU A 82 -13.58 -0.44 0.46
CA LEU A 82 -14.89 -0.77 1.06
C LEU A 82 -15.72 -1.68 0.14
#